data_AF-A0A6A5WS99-F1
#
_entry.id   AF-A0A6A5WS99-F1
#
_cell.length_a   1.000
_cell.length_b   1.000
_cell.length_c   1.000
_cell.angle_alpha   90.00
_cell.angle_beta   90.00
_cell.angle_gamma   90.00
#
_symmetry.space_group_name_H-M   'P 1'
#
loop_
_entity.id
_entity.type
_entity.pdbx_description
1 polymer ?
#
loop_
_entity_poly.entity_id
_entity_poly.type
_entity_poly.pdbx_seq_one_letter_code
_entity_poly.pdbx_strand_id
1 'polypeptide(L)'
;MSGADNDYIQWGWWTDHGAGRSYVLVKEETSVMISNMLAVTLALSLTRLLVFVKLGWNWLTMKIQACAYQPTQADETDPLLQGMDYDDTDLQPIPPAHRRHNQTLDAINATISNAPSLESIPGRMLRRYVFVPRPTNATPSQERSLRTWLSDQTRHMKAHSWQATGGLTLSVLFLAIFAGYQVIAVYASRIVGSITVRSNSPYSGSWSPNIPDSPVHITNTSVLTMDYNSEDCALFYKRRIGHYEHHNVTCPYRGGLCSQGMTSAFELDTGFQSATIVGINLKHTAQFRFKMVCSPVVAEPPYIRSKIIDSFGTRQVDYLYGDGWGIVNDGNKTFGEVVQDPAHTTWAPAQYMIREIKGNVLRLPGSTSPRQWIPELDVPDSRVFLYFILPLNILYTNPSTDPIFPATVLAAHMEIGNPLYTTPNQHSTVLACTDSMTFRNPMSNATWFPRYQNLSQLHLPEWKHYHDVVSSLHIMNASYLASELFKSRYTSLADYSNAPWHIHDFYSSPLDPEQWKVEARRIFEARLSIFQYHFRGVASGQAHSLPHAENALKNYGVDARGKVLFQARGWKNIKVLETGLLLGVCVGLWVAPIEIGDTVLLIWVMRKIKAQLDQKVIGDWFQAVLRGLKRR
;
A
#
# COMPACT_ATOMS: atom_id res chain seq x y z
N MET A 1 13.55 20.25 -2.34
CA MET A 1 12.67 20.28 -1.13
C MET A 1 12.98 19.14 -0.13
N SER A 2 14.10 18.41 -0.24
CA SER A 2 14.35 17.18 0.53
C SER A 2 14.66 17.34 2.02
N GLY A 3 14.95 18.56 2.51
CA GLY A 3 15.24 18.80 3.93
C GLY A 3 14.02 19.20 4.77
N ALA A 4 13.06 19.94 4.19
CA ALA A 4 11.97 20.57 4.95
C ALA A 4 10.81 19.62 5.31
N ASP A 5 10.63 18.53 4.56
CA ASP A 5 9.50 17.61 4.77
C ASP A 5 9.59 16.81 6.09
N ASN A 6 10.78 16.68 6.68
CA ASN A 6 10.99 15.90 7.89
C ASN A 6 10.57 16.60 9.20
N ASP A 7 10.46 17.94 9.20
CA ASP A 7 10.14 18.70 10.41
C ASP A 7 8.64 18.60 10.79
N TYR A 8 7.82 18.06 9.90
CA TYR A 8 6.37 17.98 10.06
C TYR A 8 5.88 16.68 10.72
N ILE A 9 6.78 15.75 11.00
CA ILE A 9 6.49 14.44 11.56
C ILE A 9 7.05 14.39 12.98
N GLN A 10 6.16 14.32 13.98
CA GLN A 10 6.60 14.18 15.36
C GLN A 10 6.65 12.71 15.78
N TRP A 11 7.67 12.38 16.56
CA TRP A 11 7.81 11.09 17.21
C TRP A 11 6.72 10.96 18.26
N GLY A 12 6.13 9.78 18.40
CA GLY A 12 5.17 9.56 19.47
C GLY A 12 4.17 8.46 19.21
N TRP A 13 3.31 8.28 20.20
CA TRP A 13 2.18 7.37 20.15
C TRP A 13 1.05 8.01 19.34
N TRP A 14 0.52 7.27 18.37
CA TRP A 14 -0.75 7.57 17.73
C TRP A 14 -1.61 6.31 17.52
N THR A 15 -2.91 6.52 17.29
CA THR A 15 -3.88 5.45 17.03
C THR A 15 -4.44 5.60 15.61
N ASP A 16 -4.43 4.50 14.86
CA ASP A 16 -5.15 4.37 13.59
C ASP A 16 -6.59 3.94 13.90
N HIS A 17 -7.53 4.87 13.75
CA HIS A 17 -8.95 4.63 13.98
C HIS A 17 -9.57 3.71 12.94
N GLY A 18 -9.00 3.63 11.74
CA GLY A 18 -9.47 2.71 10.70
C GLY A 18 -9.08 1.26 10.99
N ALA A 19 -7.86 1.04 11.50
CA ALA A 19 -7.37 -0.28 11.86
C ALA A 19 -7.65 -0.69 13.32
N GLY A 20 -8.01 0.25 14.20
CA GLY A 20 -8.16 0.03 15.64
C GLY A 20 -6.83 -0.32 16.33
N ARG A 21 -5.70 0.18 15.82
CA ARG A 21 -4.35 -0.17 16.30
C ARG A 21 -3.57 1.05 16.77
N SER A 22 -2.75 0.84 17.80
CA SER A 22 -1.85 1.84 18.35
C SER A 22 -0.43 1.61 17.88
N TYR A 23 0.22 2.69 17.46
CA TYR A 23 1.58 2.69 16.95
C TYR A 23 2.45 3.70 17.69
N VAL A 24 3.75 3.40 17.80
CA VAL A 24 4.79 4.40 18.10
C VAL A 24 5.53 4.69 16.81
N LEU A 25 5.52 5.95 16.39
CA LEU A 25 6.25 6.38 15.22
C LEU A 25 7.71 6.68 15.58
N VAL A 26 8.65 6.04 14.89
CA VAL A 26 10.09 6.24 15.08
C VAL A 26 10.80 6.44 13.73
N LYS A 27 11.99 7.05 13.74
CA LYS A 27 12.86 7.07 12.56
C LYS A 27 13.27 5.66 12.16
N GLU A 28 13.54 5.47 10.87
CA GLU A 28 13.93 4.18 10.29
C GLU A 28 15.19 3.61 10.96
N GLU A 29 16.21 4.44 11.20
CA GLU A 29 17.42 4.04 11.94
C GLU A 29 17.10 3.50 13.35
N THR A 30 16.25 4.22 14.10
CA THR A 30 15.77 3.79 15.42
C THR A 30 14.94 2.50 15.32
N SER A 31 14.15 2.35 14.27
CA SER A 31 13.35 1.13 14.05
C SER A 31 14.23 -0.10 13.81
N VAL A 32 15.34 0.04 13.07
CA VAL A 32 16.32 -1.02 12.84
C VAL A 32 17.00 -1.38 14.15
N MET A 33 17.40 -0.37 14.95
CA MET A 33 17.95 -0.59 16.28
C MET A 33 16.98 -1.34 17.20
N ILE A 34 15.70 -0.94 17.24
CA ILE A 34 14.67 -1.63 18.03
C ILE A 34 14.44 -3.05 17.52
N SER A 35 14.40 -3.27 16.20
CA SER A 35 14.26 -4.60 15.61
C SER A 35 15.42 -5.51 16.01
N ASN A 36 16.65 -5.01 15.95
CA ASN A 36 17.84 -5.75 16.38
C ASN A 36 17.82 -6.04 17.89
N MET A 37 17.41 -5.07 18.71
CA MET A 37 17.25 -5.28 20.15
C MET A 37 16.21 -6.34 20.48
N LEU A 38 15.07 -6.35 19.78
CA LEU A 38 14.03 -7.37 19.95
C LEU A 38 14.54 -8.74 19.50
N ALA A 39 15.28 -8.82 18.39
CA ALA A 39 15.88 -10.06 17.91
C ALA A 39 16.91 -10.62 18.90
N VAL A 40 17.79 -9.76 19.44
CA VAL A 40 18.77 -10.15 20.47
C VAL A 40 18.07 -10.58 21.76
N THR A 41 17.06 -9.84 22.21
CA THR A 41 16.28 -10.19 23.41
C THR A 41 15.62 -11.55 23.24
N LEU A 42 15.01 -11.81 22.08
CA LEU A 42 14.40 -13.09 21.76
C LEU A 42 15.43 -14.22 21.73
N ALA A 43 16.59 -14.00 21.11
CA ALA A 43 17.67 -14.99 21.06
C ALA A 43 18.21 -15.32 22.45
N LEU A 44 18.40 -14.30 23.31
CA LEU A 44 18.83 -14.50 24.70
C LEU A 44 17.76 -15.23 25.52
N SER A 45 16.49 -14.86 25.39
CA SER A 45 15.38 -15.58 26.02
C SER A 45 15.31 -17.04 25.56
N LEU A 46 15.67 -17.34 24.32
CA LEU A 46 15.69 -18.70 23.80
C LEU A 46 16.74 -19.58 24.49
N THR A 47 17.90 -19.02 24.86
CA THR A 47 18.91 -19.78 25.61
C THR A 47 18.37 -20.31 26.95
N ARG A 48 17.43 -19.59 27.57
CA ARG A 48 16.75 -20.03 28.80
C ARG A 48 15.78 -21.17 28.56
N LEU A 49 15.24 -21.30 27.35
CA LEU A 49 14.37 -22.42 27.01
C LEU A 49 15.12 -23.77 27.05
N LEU A 50 16.42 -23.77 26.73
CA LEU A 50 17.27 -24.95 26.91
C LEU A 50 17.41 -25.36 28.39
N VAL A 51 17.34 -24.41 29.32
CA VAL A 51 17.32 -24.71 30.77
C VAL A 51 16.05 -25.48 31.12
N PHE A 52 14.90 -25.09 30.58
CA PHE A 52 13.66 -25.85 30.78
C PHE A 52 13.73 -27.25 30.19
N VAL A 53 14.32 -27.39 29.00
CA VAL A 53 14.53 -28.71 28.40
C VAL A 53 15.44 -29.56 29.30
N LYS A 54 16.53 -28.98 29.84
CA LYS A 54 17.43 -29.66 30.77
C LYS A 54 16.73 -30.04 32.08
N LEU A 55 15.95 -29.14 32.67
CA LEU A 55 15.19 -29.41 33.90
C LEU A 55 14.12 -30.48 33.67
N GLY A 56 13.40 -30.42 32.54
CA GLY A 56 12.44 -31.44 32.14
C GLY A 56 13.10 -32.79 31.90
N TRP A 57 14.28 -32.81 31.28
CA TRP A 57 15.10 -34.00 31.09
C TRP A 57 15.53 -34.60 32.43
N ASN A 58 16.10 -33.78 33.33
CA ASN A 58 16.52 -34.21 34.65
C ASN A 58 15.33 -34.80 35.45
N TRP A 59 14.19 -34.11 35.45
CA TRP A 59 12.98 -34.60 36.10
C TRP A 59 12.51 -35.94 35.52
N LEU A 60 12.53 -36.09 34.20
CA LEU A 60 12.20 -37.34 33.52
C LEU A 60 13.17 -38.46 33.92
N THR A 61 14.48 -38.19 33.94
CA THR A 61 15.49 -39.18 34.35
C THR A 61 15.34 -39.61 35.81
N MET A 62 15.04 -38.68 36.72
CA MET A 62 14.76 -39.02 38.12
C MET A 62 13.52 -39.90 38.25
N LYS A 63 12.45 -39.63 37.48
CA LYS A 63 11.26 -40.48 37.47
C LYS A 63 11.53 -41.86 36.90
N ILE A 64 12.34 -41.97 35.85
CA ILE A 64 12.75 -43.24 35.27
C ILE A 64 13.58 -44.04 36.29
N GLN A 65 14.53 -43.41 36.98
CA GLN A 65 15.34 -44.05 38.02
C GLN A 65 14.48 -44.52 39.20
N ALA A 66 13.50 -43.72 39.63
CA ALA A 66 12.57 -44.10 40.69
C ALA A 66 11.67 -45.29 40.32
N CYS A 67 11.34 -45.46 39.03
CA CYS A 67 10.60 -46.63 38.54
C CYS A 67 11.49 -47.87 38.32
N ALA A 68 12.78 -47.66 38.01
CA ALA A 68 13.73 -48.75 37.80
C ALA A 68 14.28 -49.34 39.11
N TYR A 69 14.21 -48.60 40.22
CA TYR A 69 14.56 -49.10 41.55
C TYR A 69 13.43 -49.96 42.12
N GLN A 70 13.34 -51.21 41.68
CA GLN A 70 12.69 -52.25 42.48
C GLN A 70 13.69 -52.66 43.57
N PRO A 71 13.31 -52.63 44.86
CA PRO A 71 14.18 -53.15 45.92
C PRO A 71 14.37 -54.64 45.69
N THR A 72 15.54 -55.04 45.21
CA THR A 72 16.00 -56.41 45.27
C THR A 72 16.08 -56.77 46.75
N GLN A 73 15.24 -57.72 47.18
CA GLN A 73 15.34 -58.33 48.50
C GLN A 73 16.77 -58.82 48.69
N ALA A 74 17.41 -58.32 49.75
CA ALA A 74 18.73 -58.73 50.18
C ALA A 74 18.66 -60.21 50.57
N ASP A 75 19.36 -61.06 49.82
CA ASP A 75 19.75 -62.39 50.27
C ASP A 75 21.17 -62.26 50.83
N GLU A 76 21.27 -62.65 52.09
CA GLU A 76 22.42 -62.57 52.97
C GLU A 76 23.26 -63.84 52.78
N THR A 77 24.58 -63.76 53.03
CA THR A 77 25.62 -64.82 52.90
C THR A 77 26.30 -64.92 51.53
N ASP A 78 27.54 -64.42 51.39
CA ASP A 78 28.74 -65.17 51.76
C ASP A 78 30.02 -64.32 51.61
N PRO A 79 31.02 -64.49 52.49
CA PRO A 79 32.36 -63.93 52.34
C PRO A 79 33.32 -64.94 51.71
N LEU A 80 34.24 -64.49 50.85
CA LEU A 80 35.63 -64.96 50.68
C LEU A 80 36.13 -64.85 49.23
N LEU A 81 37.37 -64.34 49.14
CA LEU A 81 38.42 -64.47 48.11
C LEU A 81 38.83 -63.11 47.53
N GLN A 82 39.80 -62.42 48.15
CA GLN A 82 41.25 -62.57 47.95
C GLN A 82 41.69 -62.43 46.48
N GLY A 83 42.40 -61.32 46.24
CA GLY A 83 43.67 -61.33 45.53
C GLY A 83 43.61 -61.44 44.02
N MET A 84 43.59 -60.29 43.34
CA MET A 84 44.31 -60.13 42.08
C MET A 84 44.94 -58.73 42.03
N ASP A 85 46.26 -58.71 42.19
CA ASP A 85 47.16 -57.68 41.68
C ASP A 85 46.82 -57.42 40.21
N TYR A 86 46.68 -56.15 39.84
CA TYR A 86 46.73 -55.76 38.44
C TYR A 86 47.72 -54.61 38.25
N ASP A 87 48.51 -54.86 37.23
CA ASP A 87 49.76 -54.25 36.83
C ASP A 87 49.61 -52.79 36.43
N ASP A 88 50.67 -52.04 36.73
CA ASP A 88 50.89 -50.65 36.41
C ASP A 88 51.54 -50.60 35.01
N THR A 89 50.82 -50.16 33.96
CA THR A 89 51.43 -49.60 32.73
C THR A 89 50.42 -49.00 31.74
N ASP A 90 50.88 -47.94 31.08
CA ASP A 90 50.38 -47.29 29.85
C ASP A 90 49.24 -46.26 29.94
N LEU A 91 49.56 -45.12 30.58
CA LEU A 91 49.00 -43.82 30.24
C LEU A 91 49.52 -43.35 28.87
N GLN A 92 48.73 -43.54 27.81
CA GLN A 92 48.93 -42.79 26.56
C GLN A 92 48.54 -41.32 26.76
N PRO A 93 49.39 -40.35 26.35
CA PRO A 93 49.07 -38.93 26.44
C PRO A 93 47.92 -38.59 25.48
N ILE A 94 46.81 -38.13 26.05
CA ILE A 94 45.70 -37.51 25.31
C ILE A 94 46.28 -36.28 24.57
N PRO A 95 46.18 -36.19 23.24
CA PRO A 95 46.66 -35.03 22.52
C PRO A 95 45.82 -33.80 22.91
N PRO A 96 46.44 -32.62 23.06
CA PRO A 96 45.76 -31.44 23.56
C PRO A 96 44.60 -31.03 22.65
N ALA A 97 43.38 -30.98 23.21
CA ALA A 97 42.15 -30.56 22.56
C ALA A 97 42.20 -29.10 22.02
N HIS A 98 43.24 -28.34 22.37
CA HIS A 98 43.44 -26.96 21.93
C HIS A 98 43.80 -26.79 20.44
N ARG A 99 44.22 -27.85 19.72
CA ARG A 99 44.64 -27.71 18.31
C ARG A 99 43.46 -27.66 17.32
N ARG A 100 42.33 -28.31 17.62
CA ARG A 100 41.14 -28.29 16.74
C ARG A 100 40.32 -27.00 16.86
N HIS A 101 40.36 -26.33 18.01
CA HIS A 101 39.61 -25.09 18.20
C HIS A 101 40.18 -23.95 17.34
N ASN A 102 41.51 -23.84 17.27
CA ASN A 102 42.18 -22.81 16.46
C ASN A 102 41.97 -23.04 14.96
N GLN A 103 42.03 -24.29 14.48
CA GLN A 103 41.74 -24.60 13.07
C GLN A 103 40.30 -24.28 12.65
N THR A 104 39.35 -24.42 13.58
CA THR A 104 37.93 -24.09 13.31
C THR A 104 37.72 -22.57 13.28
N LEU A 105 38.37 -21.84 14.18
CA LEU A 105 38.38 -20.37 14.21
C LEU A 105 39.04 -19.76 12.96
N ASP A 106 40.16 -20.31 12.51
CA ASP A 106 40.84 -19.85 11.30
C ASP A 106 40.00 -20.11 10.04
N ALA A 107 39.31 -21.24 9.99
CA ALA A 107 38.38 -21.56 8.89
C ALA A 107 37.13 -20.65 8.88
N ILE A 108 36.64 -20.26 10.06
CA ILE A 108 35.53 -19.30 10.22
C ILE A 108 35.99 -17.91 9.74
N ASN A 109 37.14 -17.44 10.21
CA ASN A 109 37.71 -16.14 9.81
C ASN A 109 38.03 -16.09 8.30
N ALA A 110 38.54 -17.17 7.73
CA ALA A 110 38.76 -17.29 6.29
C ALA A 110 37.44 -17.29 5.48
N THR A 111 36.35 -17.79 6.06
CA THR A 111 35.03 -17.78 5.38
C THR A 111 34.36 -16.41 5.44
N ILE A 112 34.56 -15.67 6.55
CA ILE A 112 34.07 -14.31 6.73
C ILE A 112 34.84 -13.31 5.84
N SER A 113 36.16 -13.40 5.81
CA SER A 113 37.01 -12.50 5.01
C SER A 113 36.86 -12.65 3.50
N ASN A 114 36.46 -13.84 3.02
CA ASN A 114 36.29 -14.13 1.59
C ASN A 114 34.82 -14.06 1.11
N ALA A 115 33.91 -13.53 1.92
CA ALA A 115 32.51 -13.37 1.53
C ALA A 115 32.29 -12.05 0.77
N PRO A 116 31.66 -12.07 -0.42
CA PRO A 116 31.44 -10.87 -1.23
C PRO A 116 30.40 -9.91 -0.62
N SER A 117 29.56 -10.41 0.31
CA SER A 117 28.63 -9.61 1.11
C SER A 117 28.28 -10.32 2.42
N LEU A 118 27.90 -9.56 3.46
CA LEU A 118 27.49 -10.11 4.77
C LEU A 118 26.30 -11.09 4.65
N GLU A 119 25.39 -10.85 3.71
CA GLU A 119 24.20 -11.67 3.48
C GLU A 119 24.53 -13.08 2.95
N SER A 120 25.70 -13.26 2.33
CA SER A 120 26.13 -14.55 1.75
C SER A 120 26.81 -15.50 2.76
N ILE A 121 27.17 -15.00 3.94
CA ILE A 121 27.92 -15.74 4.97
C ILE A 121 27.12 -16.94 5.52
N PRO A 122 25.81 -16.83 5.87
CA PRO A 122 25.05 -17.96 6.40
C PRO A 122 24.94 -19.12 5.40
N GLY A 123 24.75 -18.83 4.12
CA GLY A 123 24.62 -19.84 3.07
C GLY A 123 25.91 -20.64 2.82
N ARG A 124 27.09 -19.99 2.93
CA ARG A 124 28.39 -20.66 2.80
C ARG A 124 28.77 -21.48 4.04
N MET A 125 28.46 -20.99 5.23
CA MET A 125 28.59 -21.76 6.47
C MET A 125 27.75 -23.04 6.40
N LEU A 126 26.49 -22.93 5.97
CA LEU A 126 25.60 -24.08 5.78
C LEU A 126 26.13 -25.07 4.75
N ARG A 127 26.60 -24.62 3.58
CA ARG A 127 27.20 -25.53 2.57
C ARG A 127 28.42 -26.29 3.08
N ARG A 128 29.25 -25.67 3.93
CA ARG A 128 30.51 -26.27 4.37
C ARG A 128 30.35 -27.21 5.57
N TYR A 129 29.36 -26.96 6.42
CA TYR A 129 29.16 -27.73 7.65
C TYR A 129 27.98 -28.72 7.59
N VAL A 130 27.00 -28.52 6.72
CA VAL A 130 25.85 -29.45 6.57
C VAL A 130 26.04 -30.44 5.43
N PHE A 131 26.81 -30.09 4.40
CA PHE A 131 27.19 -31.03 3.35
C PHE A 131 28.65 -31.47 3.56
N VAL A 132 28.83 -32.46 4.44
CA VAL A 132 30.06 -33.27 4.41
C VAL A 132 30.15 -33.84 2.99
N PRO A 133 31.22 -33.57 2.21
CA PRO A 133 31.35 -34.15 0.89
C PRO A 133 31.30 -35.67 1.04
N ARG A 134 30.38 -36.30 0.29
CA ARG A 134 30.36 -37.76 0.13
C ARG A 134 31.81 -38.20 -0.17
N PRO A 135 32.42 -39.09 0.63
CA PRO A 135 33.73 -39.61 0.30
C PRO A 135 33.60 -40.29 -1.06
N THR A 136 34.26 -39.73 -2.07
CA THR A 136 34.15 -40.18 -3.46
C THR A 136 34.77 -41.55 -3.71
N ASN A 137 35.37 -42.18 -2.68
CA ASN A 137 35.97 -43.52 -2.72
C ASN A 137 35.49 -44.42 -1.58
N ALA A 138 34.19 -44.38 -1.21
CA ALA A 138 33.64 -45.38 -0.29
C ALA A 138 33.51 -46.73 -1.01
N THR A 139 34.28 -47.72 -0.57
CA THR A 139 34.21 -49.09 -1.08
C THR A 139 32.86 -49.74 -0.71
N PRO A 140 32.32 -50.69 -1.50
CA PRO A 140 31.00 -51.30 -1.27
C PRO A 140 30.81 -51.98 0.11
N SER A 141 31.89 -52.18 0.88
CA SER A 141 31.86 -52.70 2.24
C SER A 141 31.45 -51.66 3.29
N GLN A 142 31.65 -50.35 3.05
CA GLN A 142 31.24 -49.29 3.97
C GLN A 142 29.73 -48.98 3.91
N GLU A 143 29.08 -49.23 2.78
CA GLU A 143 27.62 -49.07 2.67
C GLU A 143 26.85 -50.19 3.40
N ARG A 144 27.47 -51.39 3.52
CA ARG A 144 26.96 -52.45 4.41
C ARG A 144 27.09 -52.06 5.87
N SER A 145 28.17 -51.37 6.27
CA SER A 145 28.39 -50.93 7.65
C SER A 145 27.30 -49.99 8.16
N LEU A 146 26.83 -49.03 7.36
CA LEU A 146 25.77 -48.12 7.80
C LEU A 146 24.42 -48.84 7.94
N ARG A 147 24.08 -49.74 7.00
CA ARG A 147 22.85 -50.53 7.10
C ARG A 147 22.87 -51.52 8.25
N THR A 148 24.00 -52.19 8.50
CA THR A 148 24.13 -53.07 9.66
C THR A 148 24.14 -52.27 10.96
N TRP A 149 24.78 -51.10 11.01
CA TRP A 149 24.77 -50.23 12.19
C TRP A 149 23.37 -49.67 12.48
N LEU A 150 22.64 -49.21 11.47
CA LEU A 150 21.24 -48.77 11.62
C LEU A 150 20.31 -49.94 12.00
N SER A 151 20.54 -51.14 11.45
CA SER A 151 19.84 -52.37 11.84
C SER A 151 20.12 -52.76 13.30
N ASP A 152 21.37 -52.64 13.74
CA ASP A 152 21.77 -53.02 15.09
C ASP A 152 21.27 -52.00 16.12
N GLN A 153 21.33 -50.71 15.78
CA GLN A 153 20.71 -49.64 16.57
C GLN A 153 19.18 -49.79 16.65
N THR A 154 18.50 -50.19 15.58
CA THR A 154 17.06 -50.43 15.63
C THR A 154 16.69 -51.68 16.44
N ARG A 155 17.56 -52.70 16.50
CA ARG A 155 17.39 -53.83 17.42
C ARG A 155 17.65 -53.43 18.87
N HIS A 156 18.69 -52.65 19.14
CA HIS A 156 18.97 -52.11 20.48
C HIS A 156 17.85 -51.19 20.99
N MET A 157 17.27 -50.35 20.12
CA MET A 157 16.12 -49.51 20.45
C MET A 157 14.84 -50.32 20.69
N LYS A 158 14.66 -51.46 20.00
CA LYS A 158 13.55 -52.38 20.28
C LYS A 158 13.69 -53.07 21.64
N ALA A 159 14.92 -53.40 22.06
CA ALA A 159 15.18 -53.97 23.37
C ALA A 159 14.92 -52.96 24.52
N HIS A 160 14.95 -51.65 24.25
CA HIS A 160 14.72 -50.58 25.22
C HIS A 160 13.63 -49.60 24.72
N SER A 161 12.39 -50.11 24.53
CA SER A 161 11.25 -49.37 23.97
C SER A 161 10.97 -48.01 24.64
N TRP A 162 11.29 -47.89 25.93
CA TRP A 162 11.13 -46.67 26.72
C TRP A 162 12.11 -45.55 26.30
N GLN A 163 13.35 -45.89 25.93
CA GLN A 163 14.34 -44.90 25.48
C GLN A 163 14.01 -44.36 24.09
N ALA A 164 13.53 -45.23 23.18
CA ALA A 164 13.06 -44.82 21.85
C ALA A 164 11.84 -43.88 21.93
N THR A 165 10.89 -44.18 22.82
CA THR A 165 9.70 -43.33 23.04
C THR A 165 10.07 -41.98 23.66
N GLY A 166 11.01 -41.97 24.63
CA GLY A 166 11.55 -40.74 25.21
C GLY A 166 12.30 -39.87 24.19
N GLY A 167 13.13 -40.47 23.33
CA GLY A 167 13.84 -39.76 22.27
C GLY A 167 12.91 -39.16 21.21
N LEU A 168 11.87 -39.90 20.81
CA LEU A 168 10.87 -39.40 19.85
C LEU A 168 10.06 -38.25 20.43
N THR A 169 9.57 -38.37 21.67
CA THR A 169 8.81 -37.30 22.34
C THR A 169 9.65 -36.03 22.52
N LEU A 170 10.93 -36.17 22.90
CA LEU A 170 11.87 -35.05 22.98
C LEU A 170 12.10 -34.39 21.61
N SER A 171 12.29 -35.19 20.56
CA SER A 171 12.49 -34.69 19.20
C SER A 171 11.26 -33.92 18.69
N VAL A 172 10.06 -34.45 18.94
CA VAL A 172 8.79 -33.78 18.62
C VAL A 172 8.66 -32.47 19.41
N LEU A 173 9.02 -32.47 20.69
CA LEU A 173 9.02 -31.27 21.52
C LEU A 173 10.01 -30.21 20.99
N PHE A 174 11.23 -30.61 20.62
CA PHE A 174 12.22 -29.70 20.02
C PHE A 174 11.73 -29.12 18.70
N LEU A 175 11.11 -29.95 17.85
CA LEU A 175 10.55 -29.49 16.58
C LEU A 175 9.38 -28.53 16.80
N ALA A 176 8.54 -28.77 17.80
CA ALA A 176 7.46 -27.87 18.20
C ALA A 176 7.99 -26.54 18.75
N ILE A 177 9.03 -26.58 19.59
CA ILE A 177 9.72 -25.38 20.11
C ILE A 177 10.34 -24.59 18.96
N PHE A 178 11.03 -25.26 18.04
CA PHE A 178 11.65 -24.63 16.88
C PHE A 178 10.60 -24.00 15.96
N ALA A 179 9.51 -24.71 15.66
CA ALA A 179 8.41 -24.16 14.89
C ALA A 179 7.78 -22.94 15.59
N GLY A 180 7.55 -23.02 16.90
CA GLY A 180 7.09 -21.90 17.73
C GLY A 180 8.04 -20.70 17.66
N TYR A 181 9.35 -20.94 17.69
CA TYR A 181 10.35 -19.89 17.51
C TYR A 181 10.28 -19.23 16.14
N GLN A 182 10.21 -20.01 15.05
CA GLN A 182 10.09 -19.46 13.70
C GLN A 182 8.84 -18.60 13.56
N VAL A 183 7.73 -19.03 14.16
CA VAL A 183 6.49 -18.25 14.24
C VAL A 183 6.74 -16.94 14.99
N ILE A 184 7.34 -16.97 16.18
CA ILE A 184 7.63 -15.76 16.96
C ILE A 184 8.58 -14.82 16.21
N ALA A 185 9.60 -15.33 15.53
CA ALA A 185 10.52 -14.53 14.74
C ALA A 185 9.81 -13.83 13.55
N VAL A 186 8.92 -14.54 12.86
CA VAL A 186 8.06 -13.96 11.81
C VAL A 186 7.07 -12.93 12.39
N TYR A 187 6.56 -13.14 13.59
CA TYR A 187 5.74 -12.13 14.27
C TYR A 187 6.57 -10.91 14.69
N ALA A 188 7.80 -11.11 15.15
CA ALA A 188 8.71 -10.03 15.54
C ALA A 188 9.11 -9.15 14.35
N SER A 189 9.32 -9.75 13.17
CA SER A 189 9.59 -8.98 11.94
C SER A 189 8.39 -8.14 11.49
N ARG A 190 7.17 -8.48 11.91
CA ARG A 190 5.93 -7.71 11.65
C ARG A 190 5.64 -6.62 12.69
N ILE A 191 6.46 -6.49 13.73
CA ILE A 191 6.32 -5.44 14.76
C ILE A 191 6.69 -4.07 14.18
N VAL A 192 7.80 -4.02 13.42
CA VAL A 192 8.18 -2.84 12.64
C VAL A 192 7.32 -2.85 11.38
N GLY A 193 6.28 -2.03 11.40
CA GLY A 193 5.21 -1.97 10.43
C GLY A 193 5.42 -0.93 9.33
N SER A 194 4.29 -0.42 8.83
CA SER A 194 4.23 0.45 7.66
C SER A 194 4.99 1.77 7.85
N ILE A 195 5.33 2.39 6.71
CA ILE A 195 5.85 3.76 6.58
C ILE A 195 4.77 4.84 6.70
N THR A 196 3.59 4.48 7.21
CA THR A 196 2.46 5.40 7.34
C THR A 196 2.71 6.38 8.47
N VAL A 197 2.62 7.68 8.25
CA VAL A 197 2.79 8.68 9.29
C VAL A 197 1.51 9.48 9.44
N ARG A 198 1.29 9.97 10.66
CA ARG A 198 0.22 10.89 10.99
C ARG A 198 0.71 12.31 10.78
N SER A 199 -0.04 13.14 10.05
CA SER A 199 0.27 14.56 9.89
C SER A 199 0.35 15.23 11.26
N ASN A 200 1.44 15.92 11.54
CA ASN A 200 1.55 16.72 12.76
C ASN A 200 2.11 18.12 12.48
N SER A 201 2.13 18.51 11.21
CA SER A 201 2.49 19.86 10.79
C SER A 201 1.55 20.86 11.46
N PRO A 202 2.06 21.93 12.11
CA PRO A 202 1.22 23.04 12.54
C PRO A 202 0.57 23.76 11.35
N TYR A 203 1.09 23.53 10.14
CA TYR A 203 0.57 24.05 8.90
C TYR A 203 -0.38 23.06 8.21
N SER A 204 -0.78 21.95 8.82
CA SER A 204 -1.75 21.03 8.18
C SER A 204 -3.03 21.80 7.83
N GLY A 205 -3.38 21.86 6.55
CA GLY A 205 -4.39 22.80 6.06
C GLY A 205 -4.42 22.92 4.54
N SER A 206 -5.51 23.47 4.01
CA SER A 206 -5.61 23.84 2.59
C SER A 206 -5.25 25.30 2.44
N TRP A 207 -4.04 25.60 2.00
CA TRP A 207 -3.56 26.98 1.90
C TRP A 207 -3.75 27.54 0.49
N SER A 208 -4.30 28.74 0.43
CA SER A 208 -4.39 29.52 -0.82
C SER A 208 -3.98 30.95 -0.54
N PRO A 209 -3.23 31.60 -1.44
CA PRO A 209 -2.89 33.00 -1.30
C PRO A 209 -4.18 33.83 -1.39
N ASN A 210 -4.47 34.62 -0.36
CA ASN A 210 -5.54 35.61 -0.38
C ASN A 210 -5.03 36.82 -1.17
N ILE A 211 -5.24 36.81 -2.49
CA ILE A 211 -4.91 37.94 -3.37
C ILE A 211 -6.22 38.71 -3.60
N PRO A 212 -6.47 39.80 -2.85
CA PRO A 212 -7.54 40.72 -3.21
C PRO A 212 -7.25 41.23 -4.62
N ASP A 213 -8.24 41.17 -5.51
CA ASP A 213 -8.25 41.80 -6.85
C ASP A 213 -7.62 41.08 -8.04
N SER A 214 -7.34 39.76 -8.01
CA SER A 214 -7.11 39.05 -9.28
C SER A 214 -7.64 37.61 -9.33
N PRO A 215 -8.89 37.41 -9.82
CA PRO A 215 -9.35 36.08 -10.22
C PRO A 215 -8.54 35.48 -11.38
N VAL A 216 -7.66 36.25 -12.03
CA VAL A 216 -6.91 35.84 -13.22
C VAL A 216 -5.47 35.41 -12.91
N HIS A 217 -4.81 35.98 -11.89
CA HIS A 217 -3.37 35.72 -11.64
C HIS A 217 -3.04 34.51 -10.77
N ILE A 218 -4.01 33.92 -10.05
CA ILE A 218 -3.77 32.69 -9.28
C ILE A 218 -3.41 31.50 -10.20
N THR A 219 -3.76 31.58 -11.49
CA THR A 219 -3.48 30.52 -12.48
C THR A 219 -2.01 30.47 -12.95
N ASN A 220 -1.21 31.51 -12.71
CA ASN A 220 0.17 31.58 -13.22
C ASN A 220 1.26 31.31 -12.16
N THR A 221 0.92 31.28 -10.87
CA THR A 221 1.87 30.95 -9.80
C THR A 221 1.95 29.44 -9.57
N SER A 222 2.37 28.69 -10.60
CA SER A 222 2.72 27.28 -10.47
C SER A 222 4.09 27.13 -9.82
N VAL A 223 4.19 27.36 -8.51
CA VAL A 223 5.44 27.19 -7.73
C VAL A 223 5.63 25.75 -7.27
N LEU A 224 4.71 24.83 -7.60
CA LEU A 224 4.84 23.42 -7.24
C LEU A 224 5.46 22.65 -8.40
N THR A 225 6.78 22.75 -8.54
CA THR A 225 7.54 21.72 -9.25
C THR A 225 7.34 20.42 -8.48
N MET A 226 6.62 19.47 -9.08
CA MET A 226 6.69 18.09 -8.64
C MET A 226 8.15 17.69 -8.78
N ASP A 227 8.80 17.40 -7.66
CA ASP A 227 10.14 16.83 -7.67
C ASP A 227 10.01 15.39 -8.21
N TYR A 228 9.98 15.25 -9.55
CA TYR A 228 9.78 14.00 -10.28
C TYR A 228 10.89 12.98 -10.00
N ASN A 229 11.96 13.37 -9.29
CA ASN A 229 13.07 12.52 -8.92
C ASN A 229 12.81 11.61 -7.72
N SER A 230 11.57 11.55 -7.19
CA SER A 230 11.25 10.55 -6.18
C SER A 230 11.00 9.19 -6.85
N GLU A 231 12.03 8.35 -6.94
CA GLU A 231 11.98 6.96 -7.46
C GLU A 231 10.95 6.03 -6.77
N ASP A 232 10.21 6.49 -5.75
CA ASP A 232 9.26 5.64 -5.05
C ASP A 232 7.83 5.89 -5.48
N CYS A 233 7.23 4.83 -6.03
CA CYS A 233 5.81 4.74 -6.38
C CYS A 233 4.84 4.75 -5.17
N ALA A 234 5.33 5.05 -3.96
CA ALA A 234 4.65 4.83 -2.68
C ALA A 234 4.38 6.16 -1.92
N LEU A 235 3.74 7.12 -2.59
CA LEU A 235 3.45 8.44 -2.01
C LEU A 235 2.09 8.51 -1.29
N PHE A 236 1.11 7.74 -1.77
CA PHE A 236 -0.27 7.80 -1.29
C PHE A 236 -0.53 6.76 -0.20
N TYR A 237 -1.45 7.05 0.73
CA TYR A 237 -1.86 6.10 1.77
C TYR A 237 -2.31 4.75 1.18
N LYS A 238 -3.16 4.81 0.14
CA LYS A 238 -3.48 3.68 -0.75
C LYS A 238 -3.02 4.03 -2.16
N ARG A 239 -2.33 3.10 -2.82
CA ARG A 239 -1.75 3.32 -4.16
C ARG A 239 -2.80 3.57 -5.25
N ARG A 240 -3.97 2.93 -5.16
CA ARG A 240 -5.06 3.04 -6.14
C ARG A 240 -6.40 3.10 -5.41
N ILE A 241 -7.27 3.98 -5.88
CA ILE A 241 -8.70 3.97 -5.52
C ILE A 241 -9.40 3.06 -6.54
N GLY A 242 -10.03 2.00 -6.05
CA GLY A 242 -10.77 1.06 -6.89
C GLY A 242 -11.97 1.72 -7.56
N HIS A 243 -12.27 1.30 -8.78
CA HIS A 243 -13.43 1.74 -9.54
C HIS A 243 -13.97 0.61 -10.41
N TYR A 244 -15.22 0.78 -10.82
CA TYR A 244 -15.94 -0.09 -11.73
C TYR A 244 -16.05 0.59 -13.09
N GLU A 245 -16.06 -0.24 -14.13
CA GLU A 245 -16.20 0.20 -15.51
C GLU A 245 -17.53 -0.32 -16.05
N HIS A 246 -18.33 0.59 -16.60
CA HIS A 246 -19.61 0.28 -17.22
C HIS A 246 -19.56 0.73 -18.67
N HIS A 247 -19.61 -0.25 -19.58
CA HIS A 247 -19.63 -0.01 -21.01
C HIS A 247 -21.07 0.12 -21.49
N ASN A 248 -21.26 0.84 -22.59
CA ASN A 248 -22.53 0.99 -23.27
C ASN A 248 -23.63 1.60 -22.38
N VAL A 249 -23.25 2.57 -21.55
CA VAL A 249 -24.21 3.30 -20.72
C VAL A 249 -24.89 4.41 -21.52
N THR A 250 -25.99 4.92 -20.98
CA THR A 250 -26.74 6.02 -21.59
C THR A 250 -25.87 7.28 -21.70
N CYS A 251 -25.83 7.86 -22.90
CA CYS A 251 -25.23 9.15 -23.17
C CYS A 251 -25.82 10.22 -22.22
N PRO A 252 -25.00 10.92 -21.41
CA PRO A 252 -25.51 11.91 -20.48
C PRO A 252 -25.92 13.22 -21.19
N TYR A 253 -25.57 13.39 -22.46
CA TYR A 253 -25.83 14.57 -23.27
C TYR A 253 -27.13 14.44 -24.06
N ARG A 254 -27.83 15.57 -24.25
CA ARG A 254 -29.09 15.61 -24.99
C ARG A 254 -28.85 15.90 -26.48
N GLY A 255 -29.93 15.91 -27.27
CA GLY A 255 -29.89 16.39 -28.67
C GLY A 255 -29.12 15.51 -29.65
N GLY A 256 -28.81 14.25 -29.30
CA GLY A 256 -28.01 13.37 -30.16
C GLY A 256 -26.53 13.75 -30.22
N LEU A 257 -26.02 14.47 -29.20
CA LEU A 257 -24.65 14.98 -29.20
C LEU A 257 -23.58 13.87 -29.15
N CYS A 258 -23.91 12.68 -28.66
CA CYS A 258 -23.00 11.53 -28.69
C CYS A 258 -22.90 10.95 -30.10
N SER A 259 -21.71 11.00 -30.69
CA SER A 259 -21.45 10.56 -32.09
C SER A 259 -21.69 9.06 -32.32
N GLN A 260 -21.55 8.24 -31.28
CA GLN A 260 -21.73 6.78 -31.32
C GLN A 260 -23.14 6.34 -30.85
N GLY A 261 -24.07 7.28 -30.64
CA GLY A 261 -25.45 7.01 -30.25
C GLY A 261 -25.73 7.15 -28.75
N MET A 262 -26.97 6.86 -28.36
CA MET A 262 -27.46 7.10 -26.99
C MET A 262 -26.99 6.07 -25.95
N THR A 263 -26.40 4.95 -26.35
CA THR A 263 -25.99 3.85 -25.45
C THR A 263 -24.52 3.47 -25.63
N SER A 264 -23.69 4.40 -26.08
CA SER A 264 -22.27 4.15 -26.38
C SER A 264 -21.32 4.76 -25.36
N ALA A 265 -21.85 5.42 -24.33
CA ALA A 265 -21.02 6.11 -23.36
C ALA A 265 -20.30 5.10 -22.45
N PHE A 266 -19.23 5.58 -21.82
CA PHE A 266 -18.36 4.81 -20.94
C PHE A 266 -18.36 5.44 -19.55
N GLU A 267 -18.81 4.69 -18.55
CA GLU A 267 -18.91 5.14 -17.16
C GLU A 267 -17.83 4.49 -16.29
N LEU A 268 -17.22 5.33 -15.46
CA LEU A 268 -16.21 4.98 -14.48
C LEU A 268 -16.69 5.46 -13.12
N ASP A 269 -16.83 4.54 -12.16
CA ASP A 269 -17.44 4.82 -10.87
C ASP A 269 -16.68 4.16 -9.73
N THR A 270 -16.26 4.94 -8.73
CA THR A 270 -15.61 4.38 -7.53
C THR A 270 -16.59 3.65 -6.62
N GLY A 271 -17.90 3.87 -6.79
CA GLY A 271 -18.89 3.65 -5.74
C GLY A 271 -18.62 4.54 -4.52
N PHE A 272 -19.43 4.41 -3.48
CA PHE A 272 -19.19 5.11 -2.22
C PHE A 272 -18.07 4.43 -1.42
N GLN A 273 -16.94 5.12 -1.29
CA GLN A 273 -15.75 4.70 -0.56
C GLN A 273 -15.61 5.50 0.74
N SER A 274 -15.11 4.88 1.81
CA SER A 274 -14.76 5.60 3.04
C SER A 274 -13.54 6.50 2.83
N ALA A 275 -13.55 7.72 3.38
CA ALA A 275 -12.39 8.62 3.33
C ALA A 275 -11.13 8.07 4.02
N THR A 276 -11.26 6.99 4.79
CA THR A 276 -10.08 6.25 5.30
C THR A 276 -9.20 5.73 4.16
N ILE A 277 -9.74 5.45 2.96
CA ILE A 277 -8.96 4.97 1.81
C ILE A 277 -7.95 6.01 1.30
N VAL A 278 -8.22 7.31 1.49
CA VAL A 278 -7.27 8.37 1.15
C VAL A 278 -6.37 8.75 2.32
N GLY A 279 -6.64 8.23 3.52
CA GLY A 279 -5.83 8.44 4.71
C GLY A 279 -6.47 9.31 5.79
N ILE A 280 -7.79 9.60 5.75
CA ILE A 280 -8.42 10.30 6.88
C ILE A 280 -8.47 9.37 8.11
N ASN A 281 -7.85 9.81 9.21
CA ASN A 281 -7.80 9.10 10.48
C ASN A 281 -8.74 9.73 11.52
N LEU A 282 -10.04 9.51 11.31
CA LEU A 282 -11.11 9.90 12.23
C LEU A 282 -11.98 8.69 12.54
N LYS A 283 -12.69 8.71 13.68
CA LYS A 283 -13.54 7.59 14.10
C LYS A 283 -14.69 7.36 13.13
N HIS A 284 -15.31 8.44 12.67
CA HIS A 284 -16.36 8.40 11.65
C HIS A 284 -15.97 9.31 10.49
N THR A 285 -15.87 8.74 9.29
CA THR A 285 -15.50 9.49 8.08
C THR A 285 -16.67 9.55 7.12
N ALA A 286 -16.86 10.68 6.44
CA ALA A 286 -17.71 10.77 5.27
C ALA A 286 -17.25 9.76 4.21
N GLN A 287 -18.22 9.32 3.40
CA GLN A 287 -17.95 8.54 2.21
C GLN A 287 -17.95 9.46 1.00
N PHE A 288 -17.18 9.11 -0.03
CA PHE A 288 -17.13 9.84 -1.28
C PHE A 288 -17.29 8.89 -2.46
N ARG A 289 -17.81 9.40 -3.57
CA ARG A 289 -17.92 8.70 -4.85
C ARG A 289 -17.52 9.65 -5.97
N PHE A 290 -16.57 9.22 -6.79
CA PHE A 290 -16.27 9.84 -8.07
C PHE A 290 -16.98 9.03 -9.15
N LYS A 291 -17.75 9.73 -9.99
CA LYS A 291 -18.39 9.14 -11.16
C LYS A 291 -18.09 10.00 -12.37
N MET A 292 -17.46 9.39 -13.37
CA MET A 292 -17.18 10.01 -14.65
C MET A 292 -17.89 9.25 -15.77
N VAL A 293 -18.57 9.96 -16.67
CA VAL A 293 -19.20 9.37 -17.87
C VAL A 293 -18.67 10.10 -19.09
N CYS A 294 -18.00 9.39 -19.98
CA CYS A 294 -17.40 9.95 -21.18
C CYS A 294 -18.08 9.43 -22.44
N SER A 295 -18.18 10.28 -23.45
CA SER A 295 -18.60 9.88 -24.79
C SER A 295 -17.98 10.79 -25.85
N PRO A 296 -17.55 10.23 -26.99
CA PRO A 296 -17.17 11.01 -28.17
C PRO A 296 -18.37 11.83 -28.68
N VAL A 297 -18.23 13.14 -28.80
CA VAL A 297 -19.31 14.03 -29.24
C VAL A 297 -19.14 14.46 -30.70
N VAL A 298 -20.27 14.81 -31.32
CA VAL A 298 -20.33 15.24 -32.72
C VAL A 298 -19.48 16.50 -32.91
N ALA A 299 -18.43 16.40 -33.72
CA ALA A 299 -17.56 17.50 -34.14
C ALA A 299 -17.86 17.90 -35.59
N GLU A 300 -19.14 18.04 -35.91
CA GLU A 300 -19.68 18.38 -37.24
C GLU A 300 -20.70 19.52 -37.12
N PRO A 301 -21.11 20.18 -38.23
CA PRO A 301 -22.18 21.16 -38.20
C PRO A 301 -23.45 20.59 -37.53
N PRO A 302 -24.12 21.34 -36.63
CA PRO A 302 -23.94 22.77 -36.35
C PRO A 302 -22.91 23.09 -35.24
N TYR A 303 -22.26 22.09 -34.63
CA TYR A 303 -21.38 22.29 -33.47
C TYR A 303 -19.98 22.79 -33.83
N ILE A 304 -19.62 22.77 -35.10
CA ILE A 304 -18.39 23.39 -35.61
C ILE A 304 -18.70 24.34 -36.78
N ARG A 305 -17.88 25.39 -36.91
CA ARG A 305 -17.80 26.23 -38.10
C ARG A 305 -16.39 26.16 -38.63
N SER A 306 -16.24 25.80 -39.90
CA SER A 306 -14.95 25.82 -40.59
C SER A 306 -14.97 26.92 -41.64
N LYS A 307 -13.92 27.75 -41.66
CA LYS A 307 -13.72 28.80 -42.65
C LYS A 307 -12.30 28.74 -43.18
N ILE A 308 -12.14 28.72 -44.51
CA ILE A 308 -10.82 28.85 -45.15
C ILE A 308 -10.34 30.29 -44.94
N ILE A 309 -9.14 30.46 -44.38
CA ILE A 309 -8.58 31.76 -44.01
C ILE A 309 -7.46 32.23 -44.95
N ASP A 310 -6.88 31.33 -45.75
CA ASP A 310 -5.82 31.68 -46.71
C ASP A 310 -5.91 30.87 -48.01
N SER A 311 -5.02 31.18 -48.95
CA SER A 311 -4.92 30.52 -50.26
C SER A 311 -4.30 29.11 -50.19
N PHE A 312 -3.69 28.73 -49.07
CA PHE A 312 -3.09 27.40 -48.87
C PHE A 312 -4.11 26.37 -48.38
N GLY A 313 -5.39 26.76 -48.30
CA GLY A 313 -6.45 25.91 -47.80
C GLY A 313 -6.46 25.78 -46.28
N THR A 314 -5.69 26.61 -45.55
CA THR A 314 -5.74 26.64 -44.09
C THR A 314 -7.14 27.01 -43.63
N ARG A 315 -7.67 26.23 -42.70
CA ARG A 315 -9.02 26.38 -42.13
C ARG A 315 -8.92 26.84 -40.69
N GLN A 316 -9.68 27.88 -40.36
CA GLN A 316 -10.04 28.15 -38.98
C GLN A 316 -11.26 27.31 -38.63
N VAL A 317 -11.16 26.51 -37.57
CA VAL A 317 -12.23 25.68 -37.04
C VAL A 317 -12.65 26.23 -35.68
N ASP A 318 -13.88 26.72 -35.60
CA ASP A 318 -14.50 27.24 -34.39
C ASP A 318 -15.49 26.21 -33.85
N TYR A 319 -15.30 25.76 -32.60
CA TYR A 319 -16.18 24.84 -31.89
C TYR A 319 -17.21 25.60 -31.07
N LEU A 320 -18.48 25.20 -31.15
CA LEU A 320 -19.65 25.95 -30.68
C LEU A 320 -20.43 25.20 -29.59
N TYR A 321 -19.73 24.66 -28.58
CA TYR A 321 -20.34 23.94 -27.46
C TYR A 321 -20.76 24.85 -26.29
N GLY A 322 -20.66 26.17 -26.45
CA GLY A 322 -20.89 27.16 -25.39
C GLY A 322 -19.92 28.32 -25.45
N ASP A 323 -20.06 29.25 -24.51
CA ASP A 323 -19.22 30.45 -24.42
C ASP A 323 -17.81 30.09 -23.94
N GLY A 324 -16.82 30.35 -24.79
CA GLY A 324 -15.45 29.91 -24.60
C GLY A 324 -14.58 30.79 -23.71
N TRP A 325 -13.28 30.51 -23.77
CA TRP A 325 -12.25 31.28 -23.07
C TRP A 325 -12.03 32.64 -23.76
N GLY A 326 -12.49 33.72 -23.12
CA GLY A 326 -12.15 35.09 -23.51
C GLY A 326 -12.77 36.11 -22.55
N ILE A 327 -12.06 37.22 -22.27
CA ILE A 327 -12.64 38.44 -21.67
C ILE A 327 -13.62 39.11 -22.66
N VAL A 328 -13.51 38.74 -23.93
CA VAL A 328 -14.34 39.24 -25.01
C VAL A 328 -15.46 38.22 -25.27
N ASN A 329 -16.70 38.68 -25.14
CA ASN A 329 -17.91 37.91 -25.44
C ASN A 329 -18.00 37.64 -26.96
N ASP A 330 -17.21 36.70 -27.47
CA ASP A 330 -17.22 36.33 -28.90
C ASP A 330 -18.42 35.44 -29.29
N GLY A 331 -19.46 35.41 -28.45
CA GLY A 331 -20.66 34.58 -28.62
C GLY A 331 -20.40 33.10 -28.33
N ASN A 332 -21.21 32.23 -28.94
CA ASN A 332 -21.26 30.78 -28.73
C ASN A 332 -20.03 30.04 -29.33
N LYS A 333 -18.81 30.54 -29.09
CA LYS A 333 -17.54 29.96 -29.54
C LYS A 333 -16.76 29.48 -28.32
N THR A 334 -16.64 28.17 -28.17
CA THR A 334 -15.94 27.50 -27.07
C THR A 334 -14.42 27.51 -27.26
N PHE A 335 -14.00 27.17 -28.47
CA PHE A 335 -12.61 26.98 -28.85
C PHE A 335 -12.45 27.31 -30.33
N GLY A 336 -11.26 27.78 -30.72
CA GLY A 336 -10.90 27.97 -32.12
C GLY A 336 -9.49 27.45 -32.34
N GLU A 337 -9.30 26.72 -33.42
CA GLU A 337 -7.98 26.28 -33.88
C GLU A 337 -7.80 26.58 -35.36
N VAL A 338 -6.55 26.63 -35.79
CA VAL A 338 -6.17 26.82 -37.17
C VAL A 338 -5.54 25.51 -37.63
N VAL A 339 -6.13 24.88 -38.63
CA VAL A 339 -5.66 23.62 -39.18
C VAL A 339 -5.26 23.82 -40.63
N GLN A 340 -4.08 23.33 -40.97
CA GLN A 340 -3.52 23.41 -42.31
C GLN A 340 -3.94 22.21 -43.15
N ASP A 341 -4.10 22.42 -44.44
CA ASP A 341 -4.37 21.34 -45.39
C ASP A 341 -3.16 20.38 -45.47
N PRO A 342 -3.33 19.06 -45.20
CA PRO A 342 -2.33 18.00 -45.32
C PRO A 342 -1.58 18.00 -46.65
N ALA A 343 -2.23 18.43 -47.74
CA ALA A 343 -1.56 18.57 -49.03
C ALA A 343 -0.37 19.56 -48.97
N HIS A 344 -0.42 20.52 -48.03
CA HIS A 344 0.58 21.56 -47.83
C HIS A 344 1.43 21.37 -46.56
N THR A 345 1.06 20.48 -45.63
CA THR A 345 1.76 20.19 -44.37
C THR A 345 2.59 18.90 -44.37
N THR A 346 3.21 18.56 -45.49
CA THR A 346 3.97 17.31 -45.64
C THR A 346 5.18 17.15 -44.72
N TRP A 347 5.57 18.18 -43.94
CA TRP A 347 6.82 18.19 -43.16
C TRP A 347 6.70 18.65 -41.70
N ALA A 348 5.49 18.90 -41.18
CA ALA A 348 5.37 19.23 -39.76
C ALA A 348 5.49 17.95 -38.91
N PRO A 349 6.26 17.97 -37.80
CA PRO A 349 6.43 16.80 -36.94
C PRO A 349 5.08 16.31 -36.45
N ALA A 350 4.93 15.01 -36.24
CA ALA A 350 3.70 14.51 -35.65
C ALA A 350 3.54 15.08 -34.24
N GLN A 351 2.34 15.59 -33.97
CA GLN A 351 2.03 16.21 -32.71
C GLN A 351 0.73 15.63 -32.18
N TYR A 352 0.76 15.30 -30.90
CA TYR A 352 -0.41 14.89 -30.16
C TYR A 352 -0.75 15.98 -29.16
N MET A 353 -1.85 16.68 -29.40
CA MET A 353 -2.31 17.75 -28.53
C MET A 353 -3.63 17.37 -27.89
N ILE A 354 -3.69 17.44 -26.56
CA ILE A 354 -4.95 17.43 -25.81
C ILE A 354 -5.15 18.79 -25.18
N ARG A 355 -6.25 19.43 -25.53
CA ARG A 355 -6.71 20.65 -24.86
C ARG A 355 -7.97 20.35 -24.08
N GLU A 356 -7.91 20.54 -22.77
CA GLU A 356 -9.08 20.46 -21.90
C GLU A 356 -9.75 21.83 -21.76
N ILE A 357 -11.06 21.87 -21.98
CA ILE A 357 -11.90 23.01 -21.64
C ILE A 357 -12.90 22.59 -20.58
N LYS A 358 -12.85 23.31 -19.47
CA LYS A 358 -13.78 23.19 -18.35
C LYS A 358 -14.88 24.23 -18.50
N GLY A 359 -16.13 23.80 -18.44
CA GLY A 359 -17.25 24.73 -18.32
C GLY A 359 -17.70 24.83 -16.88
N ASN A 360 -17.99 26.06 -16.50
CA ASN A 360 -18.56 26.37 -15.20
C ASN A 360 -20.07 26.45 -15.35
N VAL A 361 -20.76 25.40 -14.93
CA VAL A 361 -22.23 25.40 -14.97
C VAL A 361 -22.84 26.20 -13.81
N LEU A 362 -22.02 26.73 -12.89
CA LEU A 362 -22.51 27.61 -11.84
C LEU A 362 -22.80 28.99 -12.42
N ARG A 363 -24.06 29.22 -12.77
CA ARG A 363 -24.66 30.57 -12.77
C ARG A 363 -24.68 31.08 -11.33
N LEU A 364 -23.60 31.71 -10.90
CA LEU A 364 -23.63 32.47 -9.64
C LEU A 364 -24.68 33.57 -9.80
N PRO A 365 -25.63 33.72 -8.85
CA PRO A 365 -26.63 34.78 -8.92
C PRO A 365 -25.93 36.14 -9.01
N GLY A 366 -26.21 36.90 -10.07
CA GLY A 366 -25.60 38.21 -10.33
C GLY A 366 -24.29 38.21 -11.14
N SER A 367 -23.71 37.05 -11.46
CA SER A 367 -22.60 37.00 -12.43
C SER A 367 -23.14 37.10 -13.85
N THR A 368 -22.77 38.16 -14.57
CA THR A 368 -23.05 38.33 -16.01
C THR A 368 -22.16 37.47 -16.91
N SER A 369 -21.16 36.80 -16.35
CA SER A 369 -20.27 35.90 -17.09
C SER A 369 -20.05 34.58 -16.34
N PRO A 370 -20.80 33.54 -16.71
CA PRO A 370 -20.27 32.20 -16.60
C PRO A 370 -20.38 31.51 -17.95
N ARG A 371 -19.26 30.92 -18.38
CA ARG A 371 -19.15 30.01 -19.54
C ARG A 371 -20.35 29.06 -19.56
N GLN A 372 -21.36 29.39 -20.35
CA GLN A 372 -22.56 28.61 -20.40
C GLN A 372 -22.38 27.59 -21.52
N TRP A 373 -22.43 26.32 -21.15
CA TRP A 373 -22.55 25.27 -22.14
C TRP A 373 -23.87 25.39 -22.89
N ILE A 374 -23.89 24.91 -24.13
CA ILE A 374 -25.14 24.68 -24.83
C ILE A 374 -26.06 23.76 -23.99
N PRO A 375 -27.40 23.90 -24.08
CA PRO A 375 -28.34 23.13 -23.25
C PRO A 375 -28.14 21.60 -23.33
N GLU A 376 -27.61 21.09 -24.44
CA GLU A 376 -27.31 19.67 -24.67
C GLU A 376 -26.23 19.11 -23.75
N LEU A 377 -25.32 19.97 -23.29
CA LEU A 377 -24.24 19.65 -22.36
C LEU A 377 -24.60 20.01 -20.90
N ASP A 378 -25.82 20.46 -20.63
CA ASP A 378 -26.27 20.71 -19.26
C ASP A 378 -26.66 19.40 -18.56
N VAL A 379 -25.70 18.86 -17.82
CA VAL A 379 -25.89 17.65 -17.02
C VAL A 379 -26.09 18.02 -15.55
N PRO A 380 -27.22 17.65 -14.91
CA PRO A 380 -27.45 17.88 -13.48
C PRO A 380 -26.37 17.25 -12.61
N ASP A 381 -26.05 17.90 -11.49
CA ASP A 381 -25.07 17.46 -10.48
C ASP A 381 -23.64 17.13 -10.96
N SER A 382 -23.34 17.29 -12.25
CA SER A 382 -22.08 16.90 -12.88
C SER A 382 -21.42 18.06 -13.64
N ARG A 383 -20.11 18.16 -13.60
CA ARG A 383 -19.34 19.12 -14.40
C ARG A 383 -19.02 18.50 -15.76
N VAL A 384 -19.07 19.29 -16.83
CA VAL A 384 -18.68 18.82 -18.16
C VAL A 384 -17.30 19.35 -18.53
N PHE A 385 -16.48 18.43 -19.02
CA PHE A 385 -15.14 18.66 -19.54
C PHE A 385 -15.14 18.25 -21.02
N LEU A 386 -14.63 19.13 -21.88
CA LEU A 386 -14.39 18.82 -23.27
C LEU A 386 -12.89 18.64 -23.49
N TYR A 387 -12.50 17.50 -24.03
CA TYR A 387 -11.14 17.19 -24.43
C TYR A 387 -11.07 17.27 -25.96
N PHE A 388 -10.43 18.32 -26.46
CA PHE A 388 -10.12 18.48 -27.88
C PHE A 388 -8.81 17.74 -28.13
N ILE A 389 -8.91 16.65 -28.89
CA ILE A 389 -7.80 15.72 -29.14
C ILE A 389 -7.44 15.88 -30.61
N LEU A 390 -6.23 16.37 -30.86
CA LEU A 390 -5.74 16.66 -32.19
C LEU A 390 -4.53 15.77 -32.50
N PRO A 391 -4.72 14.67 -33.25
CA PRO A 391 -3.63 13.93 -33.86
C PRO A 391 -3.16 14.66 -35.14
N LEU A 392 -2.09 15.45 -35.07
CA LEU A 392 -1.49 16.11 -36.24
C LEU A 392 -0.43 15.22 -36.88
N ASN A 393 -0.53 15.03 -38.19
CA ASN A 393 0.47 14.35 -39.02
C ASN A 393 0.88 12.95 -38.53
N ILE A 394 -0.07 12.20 -37.95
CA ILE A 394 0.15 10.82 -37.52
C ILE A 394 -0.36 9.88 -38.61
N LEU A 395 0.51 8.96 -39.03
CA LEU A 395 0.19 7.89 -39.96
C LEU A 395 0.04 6.57 -39.19
N TYR A 396 -1.11 5.93 -39.33
CA TYR A 396 -1.45 4.69 -38.64
C TYR A 396 -1.10 3.49 -39.52
N THR A 397 -0.47 2.49 -38.91
CA THR A 397 -0.09 1.24 -39.58
C THR A 397 -1.28 0.34 -39.93
N ASN A 398 -2.42 0.53 -39.25
CA ASN A 398 -3.69 -0.15 -39.50
C ASN A 398 -4.84 0.87 -39.55
N PRO A 399 -5.93 0.57 -40.26
CA PRO A 399 -7.11 1.43 -40.21
C PRO A 399 -7.74 1.41 -38.83
N SER A 400 -8.29 2.55 -38.41
CA SER A 400 -8.98 2.71 -37.12
C SER A 400 -10.37 3.31 -37.32
N THR A 401 -11.37 2.67 -36.70
CA THR A 401 -12.75 3.17 -36.63
C THR A 401 -13.06 3.82 -35.28
N ASP A 402 -12.04 4.05 -34.44
CA ASP A 402 -12.22 4.77 -33.19
C ASP A 402 -12.70 6.21 -33.48
N PRO A 403 -13.77 6.69 -32.84
CA PRO A 403 -14.36 8.01 -33.13
C PRO A 403 -13.46 9.19 -32.74
N ILE A 404 -12.51 9.00 -31.82
CA ILE A 404 -11.53 10.01 -31.41
C ILE A 404 -10.27 9.90 -32.26
N PHE A 405 -9.88 8.68 -32.64
CA PHE A 405 -8.70 8.41 -33.47
C PHE A 405 -9.08 7.74 -34.80
N PRO A 406 -9.88 8.40 -35.66
CA PRO A 406 -10.25 7.80 -36.93
C PRO A 406 -9.03 7.76 -37.85
N ALA A 407 -8.81 6.62 -38.50
CA ALA A 407 -7.74 6.46 -39.49
C ALA A 407 -8.25 5.59 -40.64
N THR A 408 -9.02 6.18 -41.54
CA THR A 408 -9.72 5.44 -42.61
C THR A 408 -9.23 5.80 -44.00
N VAL A 409 -8.45 6.87 -44.15
CA VAL A 409 -7.98 7.35 -45.45
C VAL A 409 -6.59 6.78 -45.71
N LEU A 410 -6.43 6.07 -46.83
CA LEU A 410 -5.11 5.62 -47.30
C LEU A 410 -4.29 6.83 -47.73
N ALA A 411 -3.26 7.17 -46.95
CA ALA A 411 -2.43 8.35 -47.16
C ALA A 411 -1.14 8.05 -47.91
N ALA A 412 -0.50 6.93 -47.57
CA ALA A 412 0.81 6.55 -48.09
C ALA A 412 1.00 5.03 -48.04
N HIS A 413 2.14 4.57 -48.55
CA HIS A 413 2.64 3.21 -48.34
C HIS A 413 4.06 3.30 -47.77
N MET A 414 4.40 2.40 -46.85
CA MET A 414 5.80 2.20 -46.45
C MET A 414 6.62 1.64 -47.63
N GLU A 415 7.94 1.70 -47.57
CA GLU A 415 8.84 1.13 -48.61
C GLU A 415 8.56 -0.37 -48.89
N ILE A 416 8.06 -1.09 -47.88
CA ILE A 416 7.70 -2.52 -47.96
C ILE A 416 6.26 -2.73 -48.52
N GLY A 417 5.59 -1.66 -48.97
CA GLY A 417 4.25 -1.71 -49.56
C GLY A 417 3.10 -1.78 -48.56
N ASN A 418 3.37 -1.72 -47.26
CA ASN A 418 2.32 -1.69 -46.24
C ASN A 418 1.56 -0.36 -46.28
N PRO A 419 0.22 -0.36 -46.38
CA PRO A 419 -0.57 0.86 -46.41
C PRO A 419 -0.48 1.62 -45.09
N LEU A 420 -0.53 2.94 -45.18
CA LEU A 420 -0.56 3.85 -44.04
C LEU A 420 -1.83 4.68 -44.10
N TYR A 421 -2.52 4.77 -42.97
CA TYR A 421 -3.81 5.41 -42.85
C TYR A 421 -3.70 6.74 -42.12
N THR A 422 -4.52 7.71 -42.47
CA THR A 422 -4.62 9.00 -41.77
C THR A 422 -6.06 9.31 -41.43
N THR A 423 -6.24 10.29 -40.54
CA THR A 423 -7.56 10.83 -40.21
C THR A 423 -8.18 11.53 -41.42
N PRO A 424 -9.46 11.26 -41.75
CA PRO A 424 -10.18 12.07 -42.74
C PRO A 424 -10.41 13.49 -42.24
N ASN A 425 -10.42 13.67 -40.92
CA ASN A 425 -10.74 14.93 -40.26
C ASN A 425 -9.47 15.67 -39.88
N GLN A 426 -9.32 16.87 -40.41
CA GLN A 426 -8.20 17.78 -40.14
C GLN A 426 -8.61 18.77 -39.05
N HIS A 427 -9.09 18.28 -37.93
CA HIS A 427 -9.46 19.08 -36.77
C HIS A 427 -9.56 18.19 -35.54
N SER A 428 -9.53 18.78 -34.36
CA SER A 428 -9.66 18.06 -33.10
C SER A 428 -10.96 17.24 -33.09
N THR A 429 -10.85 15.96 -32.74
CA THR A 429 -12.00 15.21 -32.26
C THR A 429 -12.29 15.61 -30.83
N VAL A 430 -13.54 15.41 -30.39
CA VAL A 430 -13.98 15.92 -29.08
C VAL A 430 -14.49 14.77 -28.23
N LEU A 431 -13.81 14.53 -27.12
CA LEU A 431 -14.27 13.64 -26.06
C LEU A 431 -14.90 14.49 -24.96
N ALA A 432 -16.20 14.35 -24.73
CA ALA A 432 -16.87 14.99 -23.62
C ALA A 432 -16.95 14.03 -22.44
N CYS A 433 -16.63 14.52 -21.24
CA CYS A 433 -16.77 13.77 -20.00
C CYS A 433 -17.54 14.57 -18.95
N THR A 434 -18.55 13.95 -18.34
CA THR A 434 -19.17 14.46 -17.11
C THR A 434 -18.41 13.93 -15.91
N ASP A 435 -18.03 14.77 -14.95
CA ASP A 435 -17.49 14.34 -13.65
C ASP A 435 -18.39 14.82 -12.52
N SER A 436 -18.72 13.92 -11.61
CA SER A 436 -19.46 14.21 -10.39
C SER A 436 -18.73 13.62 -9.19
N MET A 437 -18.51 14.46 -8.19
CA MET A 437 -18.11 14.02 -6.86
C MET A 437 -19.33 14.11 -5.95
N THR A 438 -19.60 13.05 -5.20
CA THR A 438 -20.69 13.03 -4.21
C THR A 438 -20.16 12.60 -2.87
N PHE A 439 -20.59 13.29 -1.82
CA PHE A 439 -20.31 12.92 -0.44
C PHE A 439 -21.54 12.32 0.20
N ARG A 440 -21.34 11.34 1.09
CA ARG A 440 -22.41 10.68 1.83
C ARG A 440 -22.04 10.56 3.30
N ASN A 441 -22.96 10.97 4.16
CA ASN A 441 -22.84 10.71 5.59
C ASN A 441 -23.14 9.23 5.85
N PRO A 442 -22.22 8.43 6.40
CA PRO A 442 -22.45 7.00 6.63
C PRO A 442 -23.52 6.71 7.68
N MET A 443 -23.86 7.67 8.55
CA MET A 443 -24.80 7.49 9.66
C MET A 443 -26.23 7.86 9.28
N SER A 444 -26.41 8.97 8.56
CA SER A 444 -27.73 9.48 8.15
C SER A 444 -28.08 9.16 6.70
N ASN A 445 -27.13 8.64 5.91
CA ASN A 445 -27.25 8.44 4.47
C ASN A 445 -27.52 9.72 3.66
N ALA A 446 -27.42 10.90 4.29
CA ALA A 446 -27.56 12.19 3.62
C ALA A 446 -26.42 12.38 2.59
N THR A 447 -26.78 12.86 1.40
CA THR A 447 -25.84 13.11 0.30
C THR A 447 -25.63 14.60 0.07
N TRP A 448 -24.39 14.99 -0.23
CA TRP A 448 -24.03 16.38 -0.53
C TRP A 448 -23.20 16.44 -1.83
N PHE A 449 -23.52 17.43 -2.67
CA PHE A 449 -22.90 17.64 -3.98
C PHE A 449 -22.01 18.89 -3.92
N PRO A 450 -20.67 18.76 -3.96
CA PRO A 450 -19.72 19.87 -3.89
C PRO A 450 -19.91 20.90 -4.99
N ARG A 451 -20.51 20.49 -6.12
CA ARG A 451 -20.73 21.33 -7.29
C ARG A 451 -21.38 22.66 -6.91
N TYR A 452 -22.41 22.66 -6.07
CA TYR A 452 -23.16 23.88 -5.76
C TYR A 452 -22.53 24.74 -4.67
N GLN A 453 -21.45 24.26 -4.03
CA GLN A 453 -20.85 24.85 -2.82
C GLN A 453 -21.91 25.35 -1.82
N ASN A 454 -23.08 24.70 -1.79
CA ASN A 454 -24.17 25.12 -0.92
C ASN A 454 -23.86 24.60 0.48
N LEU A 455 -22.95 25.29 1.15
CA LEU A 455 -22.48 24.96 2.49
C LEU A 455 -23.61 25.03 3.51
N SER A 456 -24.72 25.73 3.20
CA SER A 456 -25.90 25.75 4.07
C SER A 456 -26.49 24.35 4.29
N GLN A 457 -26.36 23.43 3.32
CA GLN A 457 -26.79 22.05 3.47
C GLN A 457 -25.97 21.30 4.54
N LEU A 458 -24.74 21.72 4.81
CA LEU A 458 -23.90 21.12 5.86
C LEU A 458 -24.30 21.60 7.27
N HIS A 459 -25.15 22.63 7.37
CA HIS A 459 -25.73 23.06 8.65
C HIS A 459 -26.97 22.27 9.05
N LEU A 460 -27.50 21.43 8.15
CA LEU A 460 -28.66 20.59 8.45
C LEU A 460 -28.31 19.56 9.56
N PRO A 461 -29.30 19.15 10.39
CA PRO A 461 -29.07 18.25 11.52
C PRO A 461 -28.36 16.94 11.14
N GLU A 462 -28.62 16.43 9.96
CA GLU A 462 -28.06 15.19 9.41
C GLU A 462 -26.54 15.22 9.30
N TRP A 463 -25.93 16.41 9.17
CA TRP A 463 -24.49 16.62 9.13
C TRP A 463 -23.95 17.09 10.49
N LYS A 464 -24.69 17.97 11.18
CA LYS A 464 -24.23 18.63 12.41
C LYS A 464 -23.94 17.68 13.58
N HIS A 465 -24.65 16.55 13.68
CA HIS A 465 -24.48 15.62 14.80
C HIS A 465 -23.13 14.89 14.84
N TYR A 466 -22.39 14.86 13.72
CA TYR A 466 -21.16 14.06 13.61
C TYR A 466 -19.97 14.94 13.20
N HIS A 467 -19.33 15.57 14.17
CA HIS A 467 -18.19 16.48 13.96
C HIS A 467 -17.03 15.86 13.15
N ASP A 468 -16.73 14.57 13.37
CA ASP A 468 -15.71 13.84 12.61
C ASP A 468 -16.08 13.70 11.13
N VAL A 469 -17.35 13.42 10.83
CA VAL A 469 -17.85 13.28 9.45
C VAL A 469 -17.75 14.63 8.74
N VAL A 470 -18.18 15.72 9.38
CA VAL A 470 -18.09 17.08 8.82
C VAL A 470 -16.63 17.51 8.62
N SER A 471 -15.75 17.26 9.60
CA SER A 471 -14.30 17.50 9.46
C SER A 471 -13.71 16.77 8.25
N SER A 472 -14.04 15.47 8.11
CA SER A 472 -13.55 14.67 6.98
C SER A 472 -14.07 15.17 5.63
N LEU A 473 -15.33 15.62 5.58
CA LEU A 473 -15.95 16.18 4.39
C LEU A 473 -15.25 17.47 3.96
N HIS A 474 -14.96 18.39 4.89
CA HIS A 474 -14.26 19.63 4.56
C HIS A 474 -12.85 19.38 4.05
N ILE A 475 -12.10 18.45 4.65
CA ILE A 475 -10.77 18.06 4.18
C ILE A 475 -10.84 17.50 2.76
N MET A 476 -11.77 16.58 2.48
CA MET A 476 -11.94 16.04 1.13
C MET A 476 -12.39 17.09 0.12
N ASN A 477 -13.34 17.95 0.49
CA ASN A 477 -13.85 19.00 -0.38
C ASN A 477 -12.76 20.01 -0.72
N ALA A 478 -11.95 20.43 0.26
CA ALA A 478 -10.80 21.30 0.02
C ALA A 478 -9.79 20.64 -0.93
N SER A 479 -9.51 19.35 -0.76
CA SER A 479 -8.62 18.59 -1.65
C SER A 479 -9.17 18.49 -3.08
N TYR A 480 -10.47 18.27 -3.23
CA TYR A 480 -11.15 18.26 -4.53
C TYR A 480 -11.13 19.64 -5.20
N LEU A 481 -11.47 20.71 -4.49
CA LEU A 481 -11.45 22.06 -5.04
C LEU A 481 -10.03 22.54 -5.37
N ALA A 482 -9.02 22.16 -4.58
CA ALA A 482 -7.62 22.46 -4.89
C ALA A 482 -7.19 21.82 -6.21
N SER A 483 -7.62 20.58 -6.49
CA SER A 483 -7.35 19.93 -7.78
C SER A 483 -7.93 20.67 -8.99
N GLU A 484 -8.97 21.45 -8.76
CA GLU A 484 -9.63 22.23 -9.81
C GLU A 484 -8.91 23.55 -10.07
N LEU A 485 -8.47 24.22 -9.00
CA LEU A 485 -7.81 25.52 -9.04
C LEU A 485 -6.36 25.42 -9.53
N PHE A 486 -5.64 24.38 -9.09
CA PHE A 486 -4.21 24.20 -9.36
C PHE A 486 -3.92 23.36 -10.59
N LYS A 487 -4.93 23.04 -11.42
CA LYS A 487 -4.71 22.24 -12.62
C LYS A 487 -3.71 22.98 -13.50
N SER A 488 -2.49 22.47 -13.49
CA SER A 488 -1.36 23.16 -14.05
C SER A 488 -1.59 23.27 -15.55
N ARG A 489 -1.44 24.46 -16.09
CA ARG A 489 -1.25 24.66 -17.54
C ARG A 489 -0.05 23.86 -18.08
N TYR A 490 0.73 23.22 -17.21
CA TYR A 490 2.09 22.77 -17.46
C TYR A 490 2.28 21.24 -17.42
N THR A 491 1.35 20.48 -16.86
CA THR A 491 1.30 19.01 -17.05
C THR A 491 0.38 18.77 -18.22
N SER A 492 0.96 18.48 -19.39
CA SER A 492 0.18 18.19 -20.58
C SER A 492 -0.68 16.96 -20.27
N LEU A 493 -2.00 17.04 -20.48
CA LEU A 493 -2.86 15.86 -20.37
C LEU A 493 -2.41 14.75 -21.34
N ALA A 494 -1.67 15.12 -22.38
CA ALA A 494 -0.99 14.18 -23.26
C ALA A 494 -0.02 13.26 -22.51
N ASP A 495 0.66 13.74 -21.47
CA ASP A 495 1.65 12.94 -20.72
C ASP A 495 1.00 11.76 -19.98
N TYR A 496 -0.29 11.86 -19.67
CA TYR A 496 -1.07 10.80 -19.04
C TYR A 496 -1.82 9.91 -20.04
N SER A 497 -1.87 10.31 -21.31
CA SER A 497 -2.60 9.60 -22.36
C SER A 497 -1.80 8.39 -22.83
N ASN A 498 -2.47 7.33 -23.29
CA ASN A 498 -1.79 6.14 -23.81
C ASN A 498 -1.35 6.34 -25.27
N ALA A 499 -2.20 6.97 -26.09
CA ALA A 499 -1.94 7.17 -27.52
C ALA A 499 -0.56 7.76 -27.86
N PRO A 500 -0.01 8.76 -27.14
CA PRO A 500 1.35 9.27 -27.41
C PRO A 500 2.46 8.23 -27.33
N TRP A 501 2.31 7.21 -26.47
CA TRP A 501 3.31 6.16 -26.30
C TRP A 501 3.35 5.19 -27.49
N HIS A 502 2.30 5.19 -28.31
CA HIS A 502 2.22 4.40 -29.54
C HIS A 502 2.78 5.13 -30.77
N ILE A 503 3.11 6.42 -30.64
CA ILE A 503 3.62 7.25 -31.71
C ILE A 503 5.14 7.25 -31.67
N HIS A 504 5.77 6.83 -32.78
CA HIS A 504 7.21 6.95 -33.00
C HIS A 504 7.45 7.80 -34.26
N ASP A 505 8.12 8.93 -34.08
CA ASP A 505 8.31 10.00 -35.08
C ASP A 505 6.98 10.50 -35.68
N PHE A 506 6.48 9.84 -36.71
CA PHE A 506 5.22 10.16 -37.40
C PHE A 506 4.34 8.93 -37.68
N TYR A 507 4.77 7.75 -37.23
CA TYR A 507 3.99 6.52 -37.32
C TYR A 507 3.39 6.15 -35.97
N SER A 508 2.14 5.69 -35.98
CA SER A 508 1.52 5.08 -34.80
C SER A 508 1.36 3.57 -35.00
N SER A 509 1.71 2.80 -33.97
CA SER A 509 1.31 1.39 -33.90
C SER A 509 -0.22 1.26 -33.89
N PRO A 510 -0.78 0.09 -34.24
CA PRO A 510 -2.23 -0.10 -34.26
C PRO A 510 -2.85 0.27 -32.90
N LEU A 511 -3.89 1.09 -32.92
CA LEU A 511 -4.67 1.43 -31.73
C LEU A 511 -5.81 0.44 -31.55
N ASP A 512 -6.28 0.29 -30.31
CA ASP A 512 -7.49 -0.48 -30.04
C ASP A 512 -8.71 0.18 -30.70
N PRO A 513 -9.70 -0.59 -31.21
CA PRO A 513 -10.92 -0.02 -31.79
C PRO A 513 -11.73 0.88 -30.84
N GLU A 514 -11.50 0.74 -29.52
CA GLU A 514 -12.09 1.55 -28.46
C GLU A 514 -11.01 2.29 -27.64
N GLN A 515 -9.92 2.72 -28.29
CA GLN A 515 -8.84 3.49 -27.68
C GLN A 515 -9.35 4.67 -26.86
N TRP A 516 -10.41 5.36 -27.29
CA TRP A 516 -11.00 6.46 -26.53
C TRP A 516 -11.44 6.07 -25.11
N LYS A 517 -11.87 4.82 -24.89
CA LYS A 517 -12.21 4.30 -23.55
C LYS A 517 -10.96 4.09 -22.70
N VAL A 518 -9.85 3.69 -23.32
CA VAL A 518 -8.54 3.59 -22.66
C VAL A 518 -8.09 4.98 -22.20
N GLU A 519 -8.23 6.00 -23.05
CA GLU A 519 -7.91 7.38 -22.69
C GLU A 519 -8.82 7.92 -21.57
N ALA A 520 -10.13 7.66 -21.66
CA ALA A 520 -11.07 8.02 -20.60
C ALA A 520 -10.70 7.38 -19.25
N ARG A 521 -10.31 6.09 -19.25
CA ARG A 521 -9.83 5.39 -18.05
C ARG A 521 -8.59 6.07 -17.47
N ARG A 522 -7.60 6.41 -18.31
CA ARG A 522 -6.38 7.10 -17.86
C ARG A 522 -6.67 8.49 -17.30
N ILE A 523 -7.55 9.25 -17.94
CA ILE A 523 -8.01 10.56 -17.43
C ILE A 523 -8.64 10.41 -16.04
N PHE A 524 -9.48 9.38 -15.83
CA PHE A 524 -10.10 9.11 -14.53
C PHE A 524 -9.06 8.76 -13.46
N GLU A 525 -8.14 7.85 -13.77
CA GLU A 525 -7.08 7.43 -12.85
C GLU A 525 -6.16 8.60 -12.49
N ALA A 526 -5.83 9.44 -13.47
CA ALA A 526 -5.05 10.66 -13.25
C ALA A 526 -5.79 11.63 -12.31
N ARG A 527 -7.10 11.83 -12.51
CA ARG A 527 -7.92 12.66 -11.61
C ARG A 527 -7.96 12.13 -10.18
N LEU A 528 -8.15 10.83 -10.00
CA LEU A 528 -8.11 10.19 -8.68
C LEU A 528 -6.73 10.36 -8.02
N SER A 529 -5.65 10.24 -8.80
CA SER A 529 -4.28 10.43 -8.31
C SER A 529 -4.01 11.89 -7.92
N ILE A 530 -4.47 12.85 -8.72
CA ILE A 530 -4.39 14.29 -8.41
C ILE A 530 -5.20 14.60 -7.14
N PHE A 531 -6.37 14.01 -6.96
CA PHE A 531 -7.15 14.14 -5.73
C PHE A 531 -6.37 13.63 -4.51
N GLN A 532 -5.73 12.45 -4.59
CA GLN A 532 -4.86 11.93 -3.53
C GLN A 532 -3.63 12.81 -3.28
N TYR A 533 -3.08 13.41 -4.33
CA TYR A 533 -1.96 14.35 -4.23
C TYR A 533 -2.35 15.61 -3.45
N HIS A 534 -3.47 16.26 -3.80
CA HIS A 534 -3.94 17.43 -3.05
C HIS A 534 -4.33 17.08 -1.62
N PHE A 535 -4.87 15.88 -1.41
CA PHE A 535 -5.13 15.38 -0.06
C PHE A 535 -3.85 15.26 0.78
N ARG A 536 -2.75 14.77 0.19
CA ARG A 536 -1.42 14.83 0.83
C ARG A 536 -0.94 16.26 1.03
N GLY A 537 -1.19 17.16 0.08
CA GLY A 537 -0.89 18.59 0.21
C GLY A 537 -1.58 19.24 1.41
N VAL A 538 -2.82 18.85 1.72
CA VAL A 538 -3.51 19.28 2.96
C VAL A 538 -2.79 18.75 4.20
N ALA A 539 -2.26 17.53 4.16
CA ALA A 539 -1.52 16.93 5.27
C ALA A 539 -0.20 17.65 5.57
N SER A 540 0.53 18.07 4.52
CA SER A 540 1.81 18.76 4.66
C SER A 540 1.66 20.26 4.88
N GLY A 541 0.50 20.84 4.59
CA GLY A 541 0.34 22.30 4.56
C GLY A 541 0.99 22.90 3.33
N GLN A 542 0.86 22.24 2.19
CA GLN A 542 1.40 22.75 0.93
C GLN A 542 0.90 24.19 0.68
N ALA A 543 1.80 25.06 0.24
CA ALA A 543 1.57 26.49 0.02
C ALA A 543 1.38 27.37 1.29
N HIS A 544 1.58 26.85 2.51
CA HIS A 544 1.52 27.66 3.73
C HIS A 544 2.53 28.82 3.77
N SER A 545 3.65 28.67 3.07
CA SER A 545 4.74 29.67 3.01
C SER A 545 4.52 30.74 1.93
N LEU A 546 3.44 30.66 1.14
CA LEU A 546 3.16 31.69 0.14
C LEU A 546 2.77 33.02 0.85
N PRO A 547 3.12 34.18 0.28
CA PRO A 547 2.66 35.46 0.78
C PRO A 547 1.13 35.51 0.86
N HIS A 548 0.61 36.01 1.98
CA HIS A 548 -0.84 36.09 2.26
C HIS A 548 -1.59 34.75 2.18
N ALA A 549 -0.89 33.62 2.35
CA ALA A 549 -1.54 32.32 2.41
C ALA A 549 -2.50 32.24 3.61
N GLU A 550 -3.74 31.90 3.33
CA GLU A 550 -4.76 31.61 4.35
C GLU A 550 -5.18 30.15 4.27
N ASN A 551 -5.37 29.53 5.44
CA ASN A 551 -5.87 28.16 5.54
C ASN A 551 -7.39 28.14 5.38
N ALA A 552 -7.88 27.72 4.22
CA ALA A 552 -9.31 27.63 3.92
C ALA A 552 -10.08 26.72 4.89
N LEU A 553 -9.43 25.71 5.49
CA LEU A 553 -10.08 24.84 6.48
C LEU A 553 -10.36 25.54 7.82
N LYS A 554 -9.57 26.57 8.16
CA LYS A 554 -9.76 27.36 9.38
C LYS A 554 -11.11 28.08 9.37
N ASN A 555 -11.57 28.53 8.20
CA ASN A 555 -12.87 29.20 8.03
C ASN A 555 -14.06 28.26 8.34
N TYR A 556 -13.84 26.94 8.29
CA TYR A 556 -14.82 25.93 8.65
C TYR A 556 -14.64 25.39 10.08
N GLY A 557 -13.71 25.94 10.86
CA GLY A 557 -13.36 25.42 12.18
C GLY A 557 -12.70 24.04 12.15
N VAL A 558 -12.14 23.64 10.99
CA VAL A 558 -11.53 22.32 10.82
C VAL A 558 -10.02 22.43 10.88
N ASP A 559 -9.42 21.81 11.90
CA ASP A 559 -7.98 21.56 11.95
C ASP A 559 -7.66 20.20 11.29
N ALA A 560 -6.77 20.16 10.30
CA ALA A 560 -6.34 18.93 9.63
C ALA A 560 -5.18 18.22 10.35
N ARG A 561 -4.57 18.87 11.34
CA ARG A 561 -3.46 18.32 12.12
C ARG A 561 -3.90 17.04 12.83
N GLY A 562 -3.12 15.97 12.65
CA GLY A 562 -3.39 14.68 13.25
C GLY A 562 -4.58 13.94 12.63
N LYS A 563 -5.24 14.46 11.59
CA LYS A 563 -6.41 13.82 10.98
C LYS A 563 -6.09 13.13 9.66
N VAL A 564 -4.87 13.30 9.14
CA VAL A 564 -4.47 12.76 7.84
C VAL A 564 -3.26 11.84 7.99
N LEU A 565 -3.32 10.69 7.34
CA LEU A 565 -2.23 9.72 7.22
C LEU A 565 -1.67 9.77 5.80
N PHE A 566 -0.36 9.69 5.69
CA PHE A 566 0.34 9.59 4.41
C PHE A 566 1.57 8.69 4.55
N GLN A 567 2.22 8.33 3.45
CA GLN A 567 3.45 7.56 3.51
C GLN A 567 4.65 8.52 3.55
N ALA A 568 5.56 8.33 4.52
CA ALA A 568 6.78 9.13 4.62
C ALA A 568 8.02 8.25 4.73
N ARG A 569 9.06 8.62 3.97
CA ARG A 569 10.34 7.92 3.95
C ARG A 569 11.14 8.21 5.22
N GLY A 570 11.94 7.24 5.67
CA GLY A 570 12.75 7.41 6.88
C GLY A 570 11.98 7.24 8.18
N TRP A 571 10.73 6.77 8.13
CA TRP A 571 9.85 6.57 9.28
C TRP A 571 9.23 5.17 9.29
N LYS A 572 9.10 4.57 10.47
CA LYS A 572 8.41 3.28 10.66
C LYS A 572 7.51 3.33 11.88
N ASN A 573 6.38 2.65 11.79
CA ASN A 573 5.52 2.42 12.93
C ASN A 573 5.91 1.16 13.68
N ILE A 574 5.99 1.24 15.00
CA ILE A 574 6.13 0.09 15.89
C ILE A 574 4.76 -0.19 16.51
N LYS A 575 4.26 -1.42 16.36
CA LYS A 575 2.97 -1.77 16.96
C LYS A 575 3.09 -1.99 18.46
N VAL A 576 2.41 -1.17 19.25
CA VAL A 576 2.62 -1.10 20.71
C VAL A 576 2.21 -2.41 21.39
N LEU A 577 1.05 -2.95 21.03
CA LEU A 577 0.49 -4.15 21.66
C LEU A 577 1.37 -5.37 21.38
N GLU A 578 1.76 -5.58 20.12
CA GLU A 578 2.60 -6.70 19.70
C GLU A 578 4.00 -6.61 20.30
N THR A 579 4.57 -5.41 20.41
CA THR A 579 5.85 -5.19 21.11
C THR A 579 5.72 -5.52 22.59
N GLY A 580 4.66 -5.04 23.25
CA GLY A 580 4.39 -5.32 24.65
C GLY A 580 4.19 -6.81 24.93
N LEU A 581 3.45 -7.52 24.07
CA LEU A 581 3.26 -8.96 24.15
C LEU A 581 4.58 -9.72 23.98
N LEU A 582 5.40 -9.34 23.00
CA LEU A 582 6.71 -9.96 22.79
C LEU A 582 7.62 -9.77 24.01
N LEU A 583 7.72 -8.54 24.52
CA LEU A 583 8.51 -8.25 25.71
C LEU A 583 7.97 -9.00 26.93
N GLY A 584 6.65 -9.10 27.09
CA GLY A 584 6.01 -9.88 28.15
C GLY A 584 6.37 -11.37 28.07
N VAL A 585 6.38 -11.96 26.87
CA VAL A 585 6.82 -13.35 26.66
C VAL A 585 8.31 -13.51 26.99
N CYS A 586 9.17 -12.60 26.53
CA CYS A 586 10.59 -12.63 26.83
C CYS A 586 10.85 -12.55 28.35
N VAL A 587 10.23 -11.60 29.05
CA VAL A 587 10.33 -11.47 30.51
C VAL A 587 9.79 -12.73 31.20
N GLY A 588 8.65 -13.27 30.74
CA GLY A 588 8.11 -14.53 31.24
C GLY A 588 9.10 -15.69 31.12
N LEU A 589 9.78 -15.83 29.98
CA LEU A 589 10.83 -16.85 29.77
C LEU A 589 12.06 -16.65 30.65
N TRP A 590 12.37 -15.41 31.03
CA TRP A 590 13.48 -15.09 31.94
C TRP A 590 13.14 -15.31 33.41
N VAL A 591 11.91 -15.03 33.82
CA VAL A 591 11.46 -15.13 35.21
C VAL A 591 11.03 -16.55 35.56
N ALA A 592 10.40 -17.26 34.63
CA ALA A 592 9.91 -18.63 34.86
C ALA A 592 10.97 -19.63 35.37
N PRO A 593 12.26 -19.61 34.95
CA PRO A 593 13.29 -20.54 35.42
C PRO A 593 13.96 -20.12 36.73
N ILE A 594 13.59 -18.98 37.34
CA ILE A 594 14.17 -18.57 38.62
C ILE A 594 13.76 -19.58 39.70
N GLU A 595 14.74 -20.13 40.41
CA GLU A 595 14.51 -21.04 41.52
C GLU A 595 14.21 -20.25 42.81
N ILE A 596 13.14 -20.62 43.51
CA ILE A 596 12.82 -20.11 44.85
C ILE A 596 12.79 -21.31 45.79
N GLY A 597 13.88 -21.49 46.54
CA GLY A 597 14.14 -22.72 47.31
C GLY A 597 14.32 -23.91 46.38
N ASP A 598 13.70 -25.05 46.72
CA ASP A 598 13.78 -26.30 45.94
C ASP A 598 12.75 -26.37 44.78
N THR A 599 12.06 -25.27 44.49
CA THR A 599 11.04 -25.23 43.44
C THR A 599 11.28 -24.10 42.45
N VAL A 600 11.18 -24.43 41.16
CA VAL A 600 11.14 -23.45 40.07
C VAL A 600 9.92 -22.54 40.28
N LEU A 601 10.11 -21.23 40.17
CA LEU A 601 9.07 -20.21 40.39
C LEU A 601 7.79 -20.52 39.60
N LEU A 602 7.91 -20.98 38.35
CA LEU A 602 6.74 -21.37 37.55
C LEU A 602 5.93 -22.50 38.21
N ILE A 603 6.60 -23.52 38.74
CA ILE A 603 5.95 -24.64 39.43
C ILE A 603 5.32 -24.14 40.74
N TRP A 604 6.02 -23.27 41.47
CA TRP A 604 5.52 -22.68 42.70
C TRP A 604 4.25 -21.84 42.45
N VAL A 605 4.27 -20.96 41.44
CA VAL A 605 3.13 -20.13 41.03
C VAL A 605 1.98 -21.02 40.55
N MET A 606 2.24 -22.01 39.69
CA MET A 606 1.19 -22.93 39.21
C MET A 606 0.57 -23.73 40.36
N ARG A 607 1.36 -24.17 41.35
CA ARG A 607 0.84 -24.84 42.56
C ARG A 607 0.00 -23.88 43.41
N LYS A 608 0.41 -22.63 43.57
CA LYS A 608 -0.36 -21.59 44.29
C LYS A 608 -1.65 -21.22 43.57
N ILE A 609 -1.61 -21.02 42.25
CA ILE A 609 -2.79 -20.73 41.42
C ILE A 609 -3.74 -21.93 41.47
N LYS A 610 -3.23 -23.16 41.31
CA LYS A 610 -4.04 -24.37 41.46
C LYS A 610 -4.67 -24.47 42.85
N ALA A 611 -3.90 -24.24 43.92
CA ALA A 611 -4.42 -24.22 45.28
C ALA A 611 -5.49 -23.13 45.49
N GLN A 612 -5.35 -21.96 44.86
CA GLN A 612 -6.36 -20.90 44.90
C GLN A 612 -7.58 -21.21 44.04
N LEU A 613 -7.42 -21.77 42.84
CA LEU A 613 -8.55 -22.22 42.00
C LEU A 613 -9.30 -23.38 42.66
N ASP A 614 -8.59 -24.34 43.25
CA ASP A 614 -9.18 -25.45 43.99
C ASP A 614 -9.91 -24.95 45.25
N GLN A 615 -9.45 -23.86 45.89
CA GLN A 615 -10.18 -23.23 47.00
C GLN A 615 -11.39 -22.39 46.57
N LYS A 616 -11.28 -21.60 45.50
CA LYS A 616 -12.30 -20.62 45.10
C LYS A 616 -13.33 -21.19 44.13
N VAL A 617 -12.90 -21.95 43.12
CA VAL A 617 -13.79 -22.47 42.08
C VAL A 617 -14.58 -23.68 42.56
N ILE A 618 -13.98 -24.59 43.33
CA ILE A 618 -14.72 -25.73 43.87
C ILE A 618 -15.68 -25.27 44.99
N GLY A 619 -15.27 -24.34 45.85
CA GLY A 619 -16.13 -23.77 46.90
C GLY A 619 -17.33 -22.99 46.36
N ASP A 620 -17.09 -22.02 45.47
CA ASP A 620 -18.16 -21.15 44.96
C ASP A 620 -19.06 -21.85 43.94
N TRP A 621 -18.52 -22.74 43.10
CA TRP A 621 -19.33 -23.54 42.17
C TRP A 621 -20.18 -24.58 42.91
N PHE A 622 -19.63 -25.27 43.92
CA PHE A 622 -20.40 -26.22 44.73
C PHE A 622 -21.48 -25.53 45.59
N GLN A 623 -21.20 -24.34 46.13
CA GLN A 623 -22.20 -23.51 46.82
C GLN A 623 -23.26 -22.93 45.86
N ALA A 624 -22.91 -22.60 44.62
CA ALA A 624 -23.87 -22.17 43.61
C ALA A 624 -24.77 -23.33 43.14
N VAL A 625 -24.20 -24.52 42.94
CA VAL A 625 -24.94 -25.74 42.58
C VAL A 625 -25.85 -26.21 43.71
N LEU A 626 -25.38 -26.20 44.97
CA LEU A 626 -26.21 -26.51 46.14
C LEU A 626 -27.35 -25.51 46.35
N ARG A 627 -27.12 -24.21 46.13
CA ARG A 627 -28.19 -23.20 46.17
C ARG A 627 -29.19 -23.36 45.01
N GLY A 628 -28.74 -23.85 43.86
CA GLY A 628 -29.62 -24.22 42.74
C GLY A 628 -30.47 -25.45 43.04
N LEU A 629 -29.91 -26.48 43.69
CA LEU A 629 -30.61 -27.71 44.07
C LEU A 629 -31.58 -27.54 45.24
N LYS A 630 -31.33 -26.60 46.17
CA LYS A 630 -32.24 -26.30 47.30
C LYS A 630 -33.42 -25.41 46.93
N ARG A 631 -33.40 -24.80 45.74
CA ARG A 631 -34.49 -23.97 45.18
C ARG A 631 -35.39 -24.74 44.23
N ARG A 632 -35.03 -25.97 43.89
CA ARG A 632 -35.93 -26.98 43.33
C ARG A 632 -36.37 -27.88 44.46
#